data_AF-A0A9D5YYW5-F1
#
_entry.id   AF-A0A9D5YYW5-F1
#
_cell.length_a   1.000
_cell.length_b   1.000
_cell.length_c   1.000
_cell.angle_alpha   90.00
_cell.angle_beta   90.00
_cell.angle_gamma   90.00
#
_symmetry.space_group_name_H-M   'P 1'
#
loop_
_entity.id
_entity.type
_entity.pdbx_description
1 polymer ?
#
loop_
_entity_poly.entity_id
_entity_poly.type
_entity_poly.pdbx_seq_one_letter_code
_entity_poly.pdbx_strand_id
1 'polypeptide(L)' 'VEAIYYEDDVPSEWSDYYRANVEFFDDLGSPGGAAKMGMIDKDDPMIAALAPQA' A
#
# COMPACT_ATOMS: atom_id res chain seq x y z
N VAL A 1 9.00 -14.34 -1.32
CA VAL A 1 9.66 -13.02 -1.44
C VAL A 1 9.28 -12.21 -0.21
N GLU A 2 10.13 -11.29 0.24
CA GLU A 2 9.85 -10.39 1.36
C GLU A 2 9.07 -9.17 0.86
N ALA A 3 8.07 -8.72 1.61
CA ALA A 3 7.15 -7.65 1.18
C ALA A 3 7.12 -6.44 2.12
N ILE A 4 7.77 -6.55 3.29
CA ILE A 4 7.78 -5.52 4.31
C ILE A 4 9.23 -5.09 4.50
N TYR A 5 9.47 -3.80 4.28
CA TYR A 5 10.78 -3.17 4.37
C TYR A 5 10.68 -1.94 5.27
N TYR A 6 11.78 -1.56 5.91
CA TYR A 6 11.93 -0.18 6.36
C TYR A 6 12.02 0.75 5.14
N GLU A 7 11.60 2.00 5.27
CA GLU A 7 11.49 2.93 4.12
C GLU A 7 12.81 3.11 3.37
N ASP A 8 13.94 3.12 4.09
CA ASP A 8 15.29 3.25 3.50
C ASP A 8 15.78 1.98 2.81
N ASP A 9 15.15 0.83 3.08
CA ASP A 9 15.55 -0.49 2.58
C ASP A 9 14.66 -0.99 1.42
N VAL A 10 13.69 -0.17 0.97
CA VAL A 10 12.81 -0.54 -0.14
C VAL A 10 13.64 -0.66 -1.44
N PRO A 11 13.63 -1.83 -2.12
CA PRO A 11 14.30 -1.97 -3.40
C PRO A 11 13.83 -0.92 -4.40
N SER A 12 14.76 -0.37 -5.19
CA SER A 12 14.46 0.75 -6.10
C SER A 12 13.37 0.42 -7.13
N GLU A 13 13.29 -0.84 -7.57
CA GLU A 13 12.24 -1.35 -8.46
C GLU A 13 10.83 -1.28 -7.85
N TRP A 14 10.72 -1.19 -6.53
CA TRP A 14 9.45 -1.13 -5.79
C TRP A 14 9.25 0.22 -5.08
N SER A 15 10.03 1.24 -5.42
CA SER A 15 9.96 2.56 -4.79
C SER A 15 8.55 3.19 -4.85
N ASP A 16 7.80 2.96 -5.94
CA ASP A 16 6.42 3.45 -6.10
C ASP A 16 5.42 2.84 -5.11
N TYR A 17 5.72 1.68 -4.50
CA TYR A 17 4.86 1.08 -3.47
C TYR A 17 4.84 1.92 -2.18
N TYR A 18 5.89 2.67 -1.88
CA TYR A 18 5.88 3.60 -0.75
C TYR A 18 4.82 4.69 -0.93
N ARG A 19 4.79 5.32 -2.12
CA ARG A 19 3.76 6.30 -2.49
C ARG A 19 2.36 5.69 -2.37
N ALA A 20 2.14 4.53 -2.98
CA ALA A 20 0.85 3.84 -2.93
C ALA A 20 0.39 3.56 -1.48
N ASN A 21 1.32 3.18 -0.59
CA ASN A 21 1.03 2.96 0.82
C ASN A 21 0.62 4.24 1.55
N VAL A 22 1.26 5.37 1.27
CA VAL A 22 0.92 6.66 1.87
C VAL A 22 -0.43 7.17 1.35
N GLU A 23 -0.61 7.20 0.02
CA GLU A 23 -1.81 7.73 -0.64
C GLU A 23 -3.07 6.90 -0.33
N PHE A 24 -2.92 5.62 0.04
CA PHE A 24 -4.02 4.83 0.60
C PHE A 24 -4.65 5.50 1.84
N PHE A 25 -4.00 6.44 2.54
CA PHE A 25 -4.60 7.08 3.71
C PHE A 25 -5.12 8.50 3.46
N ASP A 26 -5.00 9.07 2.26
CA ASP A 26 -5.35 10.47 1.99
C ASP A 26 -6.77 10.86 2.43
N ASP A 27 -7.77 10.04 2.06
CA ASP A 27 -9.17 10.27 2.46
C ASP A 27 -9.52 9.70 3.85
N LEU A 28 -8.67 8.84 4.41
CA LEU A 28 -8.92 8.14 5.69
C LEU A 28 -8.29 8.88 6.88
N GLY A 29 -7.26 9.67 6.64
CA GLY A 29 -6.40 10.23 7.67
C GLY A 29 -5.74 9.14 8.52
N SER A 30 -5.73 9.32 9.84
CA SER A 30 -5.16 8.35 10.79
C SER A 30 -6.27 7.73 11.65
N PRO A 31 -6.87 6.60 11.22
CA PRO A 31 -8.02 6.00 11.90
C PRO A 31 -7.68 5.32 13.24
N GLY A 32 -6.40 5.24 13.61
CA GLY A 32 -5.98 4.65 14.89
C GLY A 32 -6.13 3.13 14.99
N GLY A 33 -6.26 2.42 13.86
CA GLY A 33 -6.15 0.96 13.79
C GLY A 33 -7.05 0.30 12.74
N ALA A 34 -6.51 -0.69 12.02
CA ALA A 34 -7.21 -1.39 10.94
C ALA A 34 -8.39 -2.26 11.42
N ALA A 35 -8.37 -2.77 12.67
CA ALA A 35 -9.36 -3.73 13.17
C ALA A 35 -10.82 -3.22 13.15
N LYS A 36 -11.02 -1.90 13.26
CA LYS A 36 -12.36 -1.26 13.20
C LYS A 36 -12.78 -0.87 11.78
N MET A 37 -11.82 -0.80 10.85
CA MET A 37 -12.04 -0.34 9.48
C MET A 37 -12.50 -1.47 8.55
N GLY A 38 -12.02 -2.70 8.79
CA GLY A 38 -12.28 -3.82 7.89
C GLY A 38 -11.56 -3.69 6.55
N MET A 39 -12.07 -4.37 5.52
CA MET A 39 -11.58 -4.25 4.14
C MET A 39 -12.10 -2.94 3.51
N ILE A 40 -11.21 -2.23 2.82
CA ILE A 40 -11.55 -1.02 2.07
C ILE A 40 -11.12 -1.25 0.62
N ASP A 41 -12.09 -1.24 -0.30
CA ASP A 41 -11.86 -1.45 -1.73
C ASP A 41 -11.39 -0.14 -2.39
N LYS A 42 -10.12 0.19 -2.20
CA LYS A 42 -9.51 1.43 -2.70
C LYS A 42 -8.02 1.32 -3.02
N ASP A 43 -7.63 0.20 -3.61
CA ASP A 43 -6.25 0.02 -4.04
C ASP A 43 -5.76 1.20 -4.91
N ASP A 44 -4.50 1.58 -4.73
CA ASP A 44 -3.86 2.60 -5.57
C ASP A 44 -4.00 2.19 -7.07
N PRO A 45 -4.19 3.13 -8.00
CA PRO A 45 -4.36 2.81 -9.42
C PRO A 45 -3.23 1.93 -10.00
N MET A 46 -1.99 2.10 -9.50
CA MET A 46 -0.86 1.26 -9.89
C MET A 46 -1.09 -0.20 -9.48
N ILE A 47 -1.60 -0.44 -8.27
CA ILE A 47 -1.86 -1.77 -7.73
C ILE A 47 -3.05 -2.42 -8.44
N ALA A 48 -4.13 -1.66 -8.62
CA ALA A 48 -5.34 -2.14 -9.31
C ALA A 48 -5.09 -2.55 -10.77
N ALA A 49 -4.05 -1.98 -11.41
CA ALA A 49 -3.66 -2.30 -12.78
C ALA A 49 -2.76 -3.54 -12.91
N LEU A 50 -2.27 -4.11 -11.80
CA LEU A 50 -1.41 -5.29 -11.85
C LEU A 50 -2.18 -6.52 -12.36
N ALA A 51 -1.52 -7.33 -13.18
CA ALA A 51 -2.06 -8.61 -13.58
C ALA A 51 -2.18 -9.55 -12.37
N PRO A 52 -3.15 -10.50 -12.37
CA PRO A 52 -3.25 -11.52 -11.34
C PRO A 52 -1.92 -12.25 -11.12
N GLN A 53 -1.51 -12.37 -9.85
CA GLN A 53 -0.30 -13.07 -9.46
C GLN A 53 -0.63 -14.50 -8.98
N ALA A 54 0.30 -15.43 -9.21
CA ALA A 54 0.13 -16.86 -8.94
C ALA A 54 0.71 -17.29 -7.58
#